data_AF-A0A7V4IFP7-F1
#
_entry.id   AF-A0A7V4IFP7-F1
#
_cell.length_a   1.000
_cell.length_b   1.000
_cell.length_c   1.000
_cell.angle_alpha   90.00
_cell.angle_beta   90.00
_cell.angle_gamma   90.00
#
_symmetry.space_group_name_H-M   'P 1'
#
loop_
_entity.id
_entity.type
_entity.pdbx_description
1 polymer ?
#
loop_
_entity_poly.entity_id
_entity_poly.type
_entity_poly.pdbx_seq_one_letter_code
_entity_poly.pdbx_strand_id
1 'polypeptide(L)' 'MRESRVKRGYSLSLVAEKTGLARRMISFVEQEERTPSLDTLLRLTAALEADLEDIMGRARKNVCRRSK' A
#
# COMPACT_ATOMS: atom_id res chain seq x y z
N MET A 1 -4.67 0.14 -0.85
CA MET A 1 -3.36 -0.16 -1.46
C MET A 1 -3.47 -1.33 -2.46
N ARG A 2 -3.89 -2.53 -2.01
CA ARG A 2 -4.24 -3.65 -2.91
C ARG A 2 -5.22 -3.28 -4.03
N GLU A 3 -6.30 -2.56 -3.70
CA GLU A 3 -7.26 -2.08 -4.70
C GLU A 3 -6.61 -1.23 -5.79
N SER A 4 -5.71 -0.32 -5.42
CA SER A 4 -4.99 0.54 -6.36
C SER A 4 -4.11 -0.29 -7.30
N ARG A 5 -3.43 -1.32 -6.77
CA ARG A 5 -2.64 -2.25 -7.56
C ARG A 5 -3.50 -3.06 -8.54
N VAL A 6 -4.61 -3.63 -8.06
CA VAL A 6 -5.52 -4.46 -8.88
C VAL A 6 -6.20 -3.65 -9.98
N LYS A 7 -6.67 -2.43 -9.67
CA LYS A 7 -7.27 -1.51 -10.67
C LYS A 7 -6.31 -1.19 -11.82
N ARG A 8 -5.01 -1.20 -11.57
CA ARG A 8 -3.95 -0.96 -12.56
C ARG A 8 -3.47 -2.23 -13.26
N GLY A 9 -3.99 -3.40 -12.90
CA GLY A 9 -3.56 -4.68 -13.45
C GLY A 9 -2.14 -5.08 -13.05
N TYR A 10 -1.57 -4.47 -12.00
CA TYR A 10 -0.18 -4.72 -11.61
C TYR A 10 -0.06 -6.02 -10.82
N SER A 11 0.87 -6.88 -11.22
CA SER A 11 1.25 -8.05 -10.42
C SER A 11 2.10 -7.63 -9.23
N LEU A 12 2.15 -8.46 -8.17
CA LEU A 12 3.04 -8.22 -7.04
C LEU A 12 4.52 -8.21 -7.47
N SER A 13 4.88 -8.99 -8.49
CA SER A 13 6.22 -9.01 -9.09
C SER A 13 6.59 -7.68 -9.71
N LEU A 14 5.67 -7.09 -10.48
CA LEU A 14 5.89 -5.81 -11.14
C LEU A 14 6.07 -4.67 -10.13
N VAL A 15 5.28 -4.68 -9.05
CA VAL A 15 5.43 -3.68 -7.98
C VAL A 15 6.74 -3.88 -7.22
N ALA A 16 7.14 -5.13 -6.96
CA ALA A 16 8.43 -5.45 -6.34
C ALA A 16 9.60 -4.89 -7.16
N GLU A 17 9.58 -5.10 -8.47
CA GLU A 17 10.58 -4.57 -9.40
C GLU A 17 10.60 -3.03 -9.40
N LYS A 18 9.44 -2.38 -9.54
CA LYS A 18 9.31 -0.91 -9.54
C LYS A 18 9.76 -0.24 -8.24
N THR A 19 9.60 -0.93 -7.10
CA THR A 19 9.88 -0.36 -5.77
C THR A 19 11.23 -0.77 -5.20
N GLY A 20 11.87 -1.79 -5.78
CA GLY A 20 13.04 -2.45 -5.20
C GLY A 20 12.73 -3.21 -3.90
N LEU A 21 11.45 -3.48 -3.61
CA LEU A 21 11.03 -4.17 -2.39
C LEU A 21 10.82 -5.66 -2.64
N ALA A 22 10.99 -6.48 -1.61
CA ALA A 22 10.67 -7.90 -1.70
C ALA A 22 9.16 -8.10 -1.92
N ARG A 23 8.79 -8.98 -2.87
CA ARG A 23 7.39 -9.33 -3.14
C ARG A 23 6.62 -9.73 -1.88
N ARG A 24 7.27 -10.47 -0.98
CA ARG A 24 6.69 -10.92 0.29
C ARG A 24 6.37 -9.74 1.23
N MET A 25 7.21 -8.71 1.25
CA MET A 25 6.94 -7.49 2.02
C MET A 25 5.68 -6.78 1.52
N ILE A 26 5.52 -6.67 0.20
CA ILE A 26 4.33 -6.05 -0.41
C ILE A 26 3.07 -6.84 -0.04
N SER A 27 3.13 -8.18 -0.07
CA SER A 27 2.01 -9.03 0.37
C SER A 27 1.62 -8.75 1.83
N PHE A 28 2.59 -8.66 2.74
CA PHE A 28 2.32 -8.37 4.15
C PHE A 28 1.69 -6.99 4.35
N VAL A 29 2.13 -5.99 3.59
CA VAL A 29 1.53 -4.65 3.60
C VAL A 29 0.10 -4.69 3.08
N GLU A 30 -0.18 -5.43 2.00
CA GLU A 30 -1.53 -5.57 1.45
C GLU A 30 -2.49 -6.37 2.34
N GLN A 31 -1.97 -7.25 3.18
CA GLN A 31 -2.72 -8.06 4.14
C GLN A 31 -2.83 -7.41 5.52
N GLU A 32 -2.26 -6.21 5.70
CA GLU A 32 -2.22 -5.49 6.99
C GLU A 32 -1.48 -6.26 8.11
N GLU A 33 -0.67 -7.27 7.76
CA GLU A 33 0.11 -8.08 8.72
C GLU A 33 1.33 -7.35 9.28
N ARG A 34 1.81 -6.32 8.58
CA ARG A 34 2.93 -5.48 9.03
C ARG A 34 2.66 -4.01 8.80
N THR A 35 3.09 -3.20 9.75
CA THR A 35 3.17 -1.74 9.63
C THR A 35 4.40 -1.39 8.78
N PRO A 36 4.25 -0.89 7.55
CA PRO A 36 5.38 -0.45 6.74
C PRO A 36 6.05 0.79 7.34
N SER A 37 7.34 0.99 7.05
CA SER A 37 7.99 2.28 7.29
C SER A 37 7.43 3.36 6.37
N LEU A 38 7.63 4.64 6.71
CA LEU A 38 7.25 5.76 5.84
C LEU A 38 7.93 5.67 4.46
N ASP A 39 9.22 5.35 4.41
CA ASP A 39 9.96 5.12 3.16
C ASP A 39 9.32 4.00 2.31
N THR A 40 8.98 2.87 2.94
CA THR A 40 8.30 1.76 2.25
C THR A 40 6.96 2.22 1.67
N LEU A 41 6.19 2.98 2.45
CA LEU A 41 4.91 3.51 2.04
C LEU A 41 5.06 4.46 0.83
N LEU A 42 6.02 5.39 0.87
CA LEU A 42 6.30 6.35 -0.20
C LEU A 42 6.76 5.67 -1.50
N ARG A 43 7.61 4.64 -1.41
CA ARG A 43 8.02 3.84 -2.58
C ARG A 43 6.81 3.18 -3.22
N LEU A 44 5.93 2.61 -2.40
CA LEU A 44 4.74 1.93 -2.87
C LEU A 44 3.72 2.89 -3.48
N THR A 45 3.49 4.06 -2.88
CA THR A 45 2.59 5.07 -3.45
C THR A 45 3.11 5.63 -4.75
N ALA A 46 4.42 5.87 -4.87
CA ALA A 46 5.05 6.30 -6.11
C ALA A 46 4.92 5.24 -7.22
N ALA A 47 5.21 3.96 -6.93
CA ALA A 47 5.12 2.88 -7.91
C ALA A 47 3.69 2.56 -8.34
N LEU A 48 2.71 2.83 -7.47
CA LEU A 48 1.29 2.67 -7.76
C LEU A 48 0.64 3.96 -8.25
N GLU A 49 1.40 5.05 -8.44
CA GLU A 49 0.90 6.40 -8.76
C GLU A 49 -0.37 6.72 -7.94
N ALA A 50 -0.35 6.37 -6.67
CA ALA A 50 -1.46 6.55 -5.75
C ALA A 50 -1.14 7.73 -4.85
N ASP A 51 -2.13 8.57 -4.58
CA ASP A 51 -1.94 9.63 -3.61
C ASP A 51 -1.83 9.03 -2.20
N LEU A 52 -0.81 9.44 -1.47
CA LEU A 52 -0.62 9.05 -0.08
C LEU A 52 -1.80 9.54 0.76
N GLU A 53 -2.31 10.74 0.47
CA GLU A 53 -3.42 11.34 1.21
C GLU A 53 -4.70 10.48 1.08
N ASP A 54 -4.96 9.92 -0.11
CA ASP A 54 -6.09 9.01 -0.33
C ASP A 54 -5.97 7.73 0.51
N ILE A 55 -4.76 7.18 0.62
CA ILE A 55 -4.51 5.96 1.39
C ILE A 55 -4.66 6.24 2.89
N MET A 56 -4.09 7.35 3.37
CA MET A 56 -4.18 7.75 4.79
C MET A 56 -5.60 8.19 5.18
N GLY A 57 -6.33 8.86 4.30
CA GLY A 57 -7.70 9.28 4.53
C GLY A 57 -8.65 8.10 4.76
N ARG A 58 -8.46 7.01 4.00
CA ARG A 58 -9.19 5.74 4.22
C ARG A 58 -8.83 5.10 5.55
N ALA A 59 -7.53 5.04 5.88
CA ALA A 59 -7.06 4.49 7.16
C ALA A 59 -7.63 5.28 8.35
N ARG A 60 -7.63 6.62 8.28
CA ARG A 60 -8.17 7.51 9.31
C ARG A 60 -9.68 7.30 9.52
N LYS A 61 -10.45 7.16 8.43
CA LYS A 61 -11.89 6.83 8.52
C LYS A 61 -12.14 5.49 9.20
N ASN A 62 -11.30 4.48 8.94
CA ASN A 62 -11.42 3.16 9.55
C ASN A 62 -11.09 3.18 11.06
N VAL A 63 -10.08 3.95 11.48
CA VAL A 63 -9.76 4.14 12.91
C VAL A 63 -10.91 4.88 13.61
N CYS A 64 -11.37 6.01 13.08
CA CYS A 64 -12.49 6.77 13.67
C CYS A 64 -13.81 5.98 13.72
N ARG A 65 -14.03 5.05 12.77
CA ARG A 65 -15.20 4.16 12.77
C ARG A 65 -15.14 3.07 13.84
N ARG A 66 -13.95 2.60 14.22
CA ARG A 66 -13.76 1.57 15.26
C ARG A 66 -13.83 2.13 16.68
N SER A 67 -13.78 3.45 16.84
CA SER A 67 -13.87 4.14 18.14
C SER A 67 -15.30 4.57 18.52
N LYS A 68 -16.32 4.10 17.78
CA LYS A 68 -17.75 4.31 18.02
C LYS A 68 -18.40 2.95 18.25
#